data_AF-A0A960ZJH5-F1
#
_entry.id   AF-A0A960ZJH5-F1
#
_cell.length_a   1.000
_cell.length_b   1.000
_cell.length_c   1.000
_cell.angle_alpha   90.00
_cell.angle_beta   90.00
_cell.angle_gamma   90.00
#
_symmetry.space_group_name_H-M   'P 1'
#
loop_
_entity.id
_entity.type
_entity.pdbx_description
1 polymer ?
#
loop_
_entity_poly.entity_id
_entity_poly.type
_entity_poly.pdbx_seq_one_letter_code
_entity_poly.pdbx_strand_id
1 'polypeptide(L)'
;LRTAGFNTLDFSGFLPATLLLMTIYMFIGGSSISTAGGVKINTLVAVLLSVRMTLRNDTMVNIGKRRIPFQAVNKATTILFSAFLVLLAAIIGLCITDSKLAAENLSFIIFEAVSALGTVGLSSGITPELSDSGKLILCIEMFVGRVGPLTMAMLLTKPEKFVDYDFPDEDFLVG
;
A
#
# COMPACT_ATOMS: atom_id res chain seq x y z
N LEU A 1 6.15 15.23 -4.05
CA LEU A 1 5.46 14.23 -3.21
C LEU A 1 5.40 12.84 -3.83
N ARG A 2 5.04 12.66 -5.11
CA ARG A 2 5.00 11.31 -5.71
C ARG A 2 6.36 10.90 -6.28
N THR A 3 7.12 10.16 -5.48
CA THR A 3 8.34 9.39 -5.86
C THR A 3 9.50 10.13 -6.51
N ALA A 4 9.69 11.41 -6.17
CA ALA A 4 10.80 12.21 -6.70
C ALA A 4 11.97 12.35 -5.71
N GLY A 5 11.75 12.08 -4.41
CA GLY A 5 12.78 12.23 -3.36
C GLY A 5 13.29 13.66 -3.10
N PHE A 6 12.93 14.64 -3.93
CA PHE A 6 13.39 16.02 -3.77
C PHE A 6 12.74 16.69 -2.57
N ASN A 7 13.58 17.08 -1.62
CA ASN A 7 13.18 17.91 -0.49
C ASN A 7 13.42 19.39 -0.80
N THR A 8 12.36 20.18 -0.88
CA THR A 8 12.43 21.64 -1.06
C THR A 8 12.14 22.41 0.23
N LEU A 9 11.60 21.76 1.26
CA LEU A 9 11.18 22.37 2.53
C LEU A 9 11.31 21.36 3.67
N ASP A 10 11.90 21.74 4.80
CA ASP A 10 12.07 20.84 5.94
C ASP A 10 10.71 20.35 6.49
N PHE A 11 10.49 19.03 6.45
CA PHE A 11 9.22 18.39 6.80
C PHE A 11 9.00 18.28 8.32
N SER A 12 10.05 18.46 9.12
CA SER A 12 10.02 18.39 10.58
C SER A 12 9.12 19.45 11.23
N GLY A 13 8.89 20.58 10.56
CA GLY A 13 8.08 21.70 11.04
C GLY A 13 6.63 21.75 10.54
N PHE A 14 6.16 20.74 9.81
CA PHE A 14 4.80 20.77 9.24
C PHE A 14 3.72 20.42 10.27
N LEU A 15 2.53 21.01 10.08
CA LEU A 15 1.36 20.65 10.87
C LEU A 15 1.02 19.15 10.70
N PRO A 16 0.56 18.46 11.76
CA PRO A 16 0.17 17.05 11.70
C PRO A 16 -0.85 16.73 10.59
N ALA A 17 -1.77 17.66 10.32
CA ALA A 17 -2.76 17.52 9.24
C ALA A 17 -2.10 17.48 7.84
N THR A 18 -1.06 18.28 7.63
CA THR A 18 -0.33 18.30 6.36
C THR A 18 0.49 17.04 6.17
N LEU A 19 1.14 16.55 7.23
CA LEU A 19 1.87 15.28 7.22
C LEU A 19 0.93 14.13 6.89
N LEU A 20 -0.25 14.07 7.51
CA LEU A 20 -1.26 13.05 7.23
C LEU A 20 -1.70 13.07 5.76
N LEU A 21 -1.98 14.25 5.19
CA LEU A 21 -2.31 14.39 3.78
C LEU A 21 -1.17 13.93 2.87
N MET A 22 0.08 14.26 3.20
CA MET A 22 1.25 13.81 2.45
C MET A 22 1.38 12.29 2.51
N THR A 23 1.24 11.68 3.69
CA THR A 23 1.24 10.23 3.87
C THR A 23 0.20 9.55 2.99
N ILE A 24 -1.04 10.06 2.95
CA ILE A 24 -2.07 9.52 2.05
C ILE A 24 -1.63 9.62 0.58
N TYR A 25 -1.10 10.77 0.16
CA TYR A 25 -0.63 10.95 -1.21
C TYR A 25 0.60 10.10 -1.56
N MET A 26 1.42 9.72 -0.57
CA MET A 26 2.59 8.88 -0.77
C MET A 26 2.21 7.40 -0.89
N PHE A 27 1.18 6.98 -0.15
CA PHE A 27 0.59 5.65 -0.31
C PHE A 27 -0.04 5.47 -1.70
N ILE A 28 -0.70 6.52 -2.21
CA ILE A 28 -1.23 6.57 -3.58
C ILE A 28 -0.09 6.91 -4.55
N GLY A 29 0.57 5.87 -5.06
CA GLY A 29 1.69 5.98 -5.99
C GLY A 29 1.31 6.49 -7.38
N GLY A 30 2.15 6.15 -8.37
CA GLY A 30 1.97 6.56 -9.77
C GLY A 30 0.98 5.71 -10.57
N SER A 31 0.97 5.94 -11.88
CA SER A 31 0.23 5.11 -12.84
C SER A 31 0.82 3.70 -12.98
N SER A 32 0.03 2.77 -13.52
CA SER A 32 0.54 1.47 -13.96
C SER A 32 1.64 1.65 -15.02
N ILE A 33 2.64 0.76 -15.06
CA ILE A 33 3.83 0.84 -15.93
C ILE A 33 4.82 1.98 -15.56
N SER A 34 4.48 2.83 -14.59
CA SER A 34 5.41 3.83 -14.04
C SER A 34 6.48 3.20 -13.15
N THR A 35 7.62 3.89 -13.05
CA THR A 35 8.70 3.63 -12.10
C THR A 35 8.38 4.07 -10.67
N ALA A 36 7.25 4.70 -10.39
CA ALA A 36 6.84 5.03 -9.02
C ALA A 36 6.53 3.75 -8.20
N GLY A 37 6.96 3.64 -6.94
CA GLY A 37 6.55 2.54 -6.05
C GLY A 37 5.14 2.73 -5.46
N GLY A 38 4.79 1.86 -4.51
CA GLY A 38 3.52 1.93 -3.77
C GLY A 38 2.29 1.43 -4.53
N VAL A 39 1.10 1.71 -3.97
CA VAL A 39 -0.17 1.30 -4.55
C VAL A 39 -0.50 2.17 -5.76
N LYS A 40 -0.64 1.55 -6.92
CA LYS A 40 -0.89 2.26 -8.17
C LYS A 40 -2.27 2.91 -8.19
N ILE A 41 -2.38 4.07 -8.84
CA ILE A 41 -3.66 4.78 -9.03
C ILE A 41 -4.69 3.90 -9.72
N ASN A 42 -4.31 3.11 -10.74
CA ASN A 42 -5.24 2.22 -11.43
C ASN A 42 -5.86 1.16 -10.50
N THR A 43 -5.06 0.64 -9.54
CA THR A 43 -5.53 -0.31 -8.53
C THR A 43 -6.60 0.33 -7.66
N LEU A 44 -6.32 1.55 -7.18
CA LEU A 44 -7.25 2.31 -6.34
C LEU A 44 -8.55 2.66 -7.09
N VAL A 45 -8.43 3.09 -8.35
CA VAL A 45 -9.59 3.38 -9.22
C VAL A 45 -10.43 2.12 -9.46
N ALA A 46 -9.82 0.97 -9.74
CA ALA A 46 -10.56 -0.28 -9.95
C ALA A 46 -11.35 -0.69 -8.70
N VAL A 47 -10.74 -0.60 -7.51
CA VAL A 47 -11.42 -0.90 -6.24
C VAL A 47 -12.54 0.09 -5.95
N LEU A 48 -12.30 1.40 -6.12
CA LEU A 48 -13.34 2.43 -5.91
C LEU A 48 -14.52 2.27 -6.86
N LEU A 49 -14.28 1.87 -8.11
CA LEU A 49 -15.35 1.60 -9.06
C LEU A 49 -16.13 0.34 -8.71
N SER A 50 -15.47 -0.68 -8.16
CA SER A 50 -16.14 -1.86 -7.61
C SER A 50 -17.08 -1.46 -6.49
N VAL A 51 -16.60 -0.68 -5.51
CA VAL A 51 -17.43 -0.17 -4.41
C VAL A 51 -18.61 0.66 -4.94
N ARG A 52 -18.36 1.55 -5.91
CA ARG A 52 -19.41 2.35 -6.54
C ARG A 52 -20.47 1.49 -7.24
N MET A 53 -20.04 0.43 -7.95
CA MET A 53 -20.94 -0.50 -8.61
C MET A 53 -21.81 -1.23 -7.58
N THR A 54 -21.24 -1.73 -6.48
CA THR A 54 -21.99 -2.35 -5.39
C THR A 54 -23.00 -1.38 -4.77
N LEU A 55 -22.60 -0.13 -4.48
CA LEU A 55 -23.50 0.89 -3.94
C LEU A 55 -24.63 1.29 -4.89
N ARG A 56 -24.42 1.15 -6.21
CA ARG A 56 -25.44 1.40 -7.25
C ARG A 56 -26.24 0.16 -7.62
N ASN A 57 -25.90 -1.00 -7.06
CA ASN A 57 -26.46 -2.29 -7.42
C ASN A 57 -26.33 -2.62 -8.93
N ASP A 58 -25.27 -2.09 -9.57
CA ASP A 58 -24.93 -2.43 -10.96
C ASP A 58 -24.34 -3.84 -11.00
N THR A 59 -24.43 -4.56 -12.13
CA THR A 59 -23.85 -5.93 -12.25
C THR A 59 -22.43 -5.96 -12.82
N MET A 60 -21.91 -4.82 -13.27
CA MET A 60 -20.62 -4.73 -13.95
C MET A 60 -19.85 -3.48 -13.57
N VAL A 61 -18.55 -3.63 -13.33
CA VAL A 61 -17.63 -2.50 -13.10
C VAL A 61 -17.28 -1.88 -14.45
N ASN A 62 -17.74 -0.65 -14.69
CA ASN A 62 -17.57 0.07 -15.96
C ASN A 62 -16.77 1.37 -15.78
N ILE A 63 -15.91 1.68 -16.77
CA ILE A 63 -15.27 2.98 -16.95
C ILE A 63 -15.67 3.53 -18.31
N GLY A 64 -16.39 4.65 -18.34
CA GLY A 64 -16.89 5.23 -19.58
C GLY A 64 -17.76 4.23 -20.35
N LYS A 65 -17.33 3.84 -21.55
CA LYS A 65 -18.03 2.85 -22.41
C LYS A 65 -17.31 1.48 -22.45
N ARG A 66 -16.51 1.15 -21.42
CA ARG A 66 -15.75 -0.11 -21.36
C ARG A 66 -15.97 -0.83 -20.02
N ARG A 67 -16.06 -2.15 -20.07
CA ARG A 67 -16.17 -3.04 -18.91
C ARG A 67 -14.78 -3.45 -18.41
N ILE A 68 -14.61 -3.46 -17.09
CA ILE A 68 -13.43 -4.04 -16.43
C ILE A 68 -13.73 -5.51 -16.11
N PRO A 69 -12.84 -6.46 -16.46
CA PRO A 69 -13.03 -7.85 -16.13
C PRO A 69 -12.92 -8.07 -14.61
N PHE A 70 -13.76 -8.95 -14.07
CA PHE A 70 -13.83 -9.23 -12.63
C PHE A 70 -12.47 -9.70 -12.06
N GLN A 71 -11.73 -10.51 -12.82
CA GLN A 71 -10.37 -10.94 -12.45
C GLN A 71 -9.41 -9.76 -12.21
N ALA A 72 -9.53 -8.67 -12.98
CA ALA A 72 -8.69 -7.50 -12.79
C ALA A 72 -9.07 -6.72 -11.53
N VAL A 73 -10.37 -6.67 -11.19
CA VAL A 73 -10.86 -6.06 -9.95
C VAL A 73 -10.38 -6.86 -8.73
N ASN A 74 -10.54 -8.19 -8.75
CA ASN A 74 -10.05 -9.06 -7.67
C ASN A 74 -8.54 -8.92 -7.48
N LYS A 75 -7.77 -8.95 -8.58
CA LYS A 75 -6.32 -8.73 -8.52
C LYS A 75 -5.98 -7.36 -7.92
N ALA A 76 -6.72 -6.31 -8.29
CA ALA A 76 -6.52 -4.98 -7.73
C ALA A 76 -6.81 -4.95 -6.22
N THR A 77 -7.90 -5.56 -5.78
CA THR A 77 -8.24 -5.71 -4.36
C THR A 77 -7.15 -6.46 -3.60
N THR A 78 -6.65 -7.59 -4.13
CA THR A 78 -5.56 -8.35 -3.51
C THR A 78 -4.27 -7.51 -3.42
N ILE A 79 -3.92 -6.74 -4.45
CA ILE A 79 -2.75 -5.83 -4.41
C ILE A 79 -2.93 -4.78 -3.30
N LEU A 80 -4.11 -4.16 -3.20
CA LEU A 80 -4.38 -3.12 -2.21
C LEU A 80 -4.29 -3.68 -0.78
N PHE A 81 -4.93 -4.82 -0.52
CA PHE A 81 -4.92 -5.46 0.79
C PHE A 81 -3.53 -5.97 1.18
N SER A 82 -2.79 -6.60 0.25
CA SER A 82 -1.42 -7.04 0.51
C SER A 82 -0.47 -5.87 0.80
N ALA A 83 -0.59 -4.76 0.06
CA ALA A 83 0.17 -3.55 0.34
C ALA A 83 -0.11 -3.01 1.74
N PHE A 84 -1.40 -2.98 2.13
CA PHE A 84 -1.82 -2.51 3.44
C PHE A 84 -1.31 -3.41 4.57
N LEU A 85 -1.37 -4.73 4.41
CA LEU A 85 -0.83 -5.68 5.39
C LEU A 85 0.68 -5.54 5.56
N VAL A 86 1.44 -5.39 4.47
CA VAL A 86 2.90 -5.17 4.53
C VAL A 86 3.21 -3.86 5.26
N LEU A 87 2.51 -2.77 4.93
CA LEU A 87 2.67 -1.48 5.60
C LEU A 87 2.42 -1.60 7.10
N LEU A 88 1.33 -2.26 7.48
CA LEU A 88 0.93 -2.41 8.87
C LEU A 88 1.95 -3.25 9.64
N ALA A 89 2.46 -4.33 9.02
CA ALA A 89 3.53 -5.15 9.60
C ALA A 89 4.83 -4.35 9.81
N ALA A 90 5.21 -3.49 8.85
CA ALA A 90 6.38 -2.64 8.98
C ALA A 90 6.22 -1.60 10.10
N ILE A 91 5.07 -0.93 10.18
CA ILE A 91 4.77 0.03 11.26
C ILE A 91 4.85 -0.66 12.63
N ILE A 92 4.23 -1.83 12.78
CA ILE A 92 4.31 -2.60 14.04
C ILE A 92 5.76 -2.98 14.34
N GLY A 93 6.51 -3.47 13.36
CA GLY A 93 7.92 -3.81 13.52
C GLY A 93 8.75 -2.63 14.01
N LEU A 94 8.56 -1.46 13.41
CA LEU A 94 9.23 -0.21 13.81
C LEU A 94 8.84 0.25 15.22
N CYS A 95 7.55 0.12 15.58
CA CYS A 95 7.10 0.42 16.93
C CYS A 95 7.72 -0.51 17.99
N ILE A 96 8.07 -1.75 17.62
CA ILE A 96 8.73 -2.70 18.52
C ILE A 96 10.23 -2.39 18.61
N THR A 97 10.90 -2.16 17.48
CA THR A 97 12.37 -1.92 17.47
C THR A 97 12.74 -0.56 18.04
N ASP A 98 11.92 0.46 17.79
CA ASP A 98 12.21 1.87 18.12
C ASP A 98 11.10 2.45 19.02
N SER A 99 10.72 1.68 20.05
CA SER A 99 9.57 1.98 20.93
C SER A 99 9.56 3.36 21.58
N LYS A 100 10.73 3.91 21.95
CA LYS A 100 10.84 5.27 22.50
C LYS A 100 10.51 6.34 21.46
N LEU A 101 11.08 6.21 20.26
CA LEU A 101 10.82 7.09 19.14
C LEU A 101 9.35 6.99 18.70
N ALA A 102 8.78 5.79 18.76
CA ALA A 102 7.37 5.54 18.46
C ALA A 102 6.41 6.19 19.46
N ALA A 103 6.76 6.18 20.75
CA ALA A 103 5.95 6.81 21.79
C ALA A 103 5.91 8.33 21.65
N GLU A 104 7.00 8.94 21.21
CA GLU A 104 7.09 10.40 21.04
C GLU A 104 6.52 10.88 19.70
N ASN A 105 6.76 10.13 18.61
CA ASN A 105 6.51 10.61 17.25
C ASN A 105 5.95 9.52 16.30
N LEU A 106 4.83 8.89 16.67
CA LEU A 106 4.17 7.87 15.83
C LEU A 106 3.87 8.35 14.40
N SER A 107 3.47 9.62 14.23
CA SER A 107 3.20 10.21 12.91
C SER A 107 4.41 10.18 11.98
N PHE A 108 5.62 10.33 12.52
CA PHE A 108 6.86 10.25 11.76
C PHE A 108 7.21 8.82 11.39
N ILE A 109 6.98 7.84 12.28
CA ILE A 109 7.14 6.42 11.92
C ILE A 109 6.21 6.02 10.78
N ILE A 110 4.95 6.43 10.84
CA ILE A 110 3.99 6.16 9.77
C ILE A 110 4.44 6.83 8.46
N PHE A 111 4.94 8.07 8.54
CA PHE A 111 5.47 8.79 7.38
C PHE A 111 6.66 8.07 6.74
N GLU A 112 7.62 7.59 7.53
CA GLU A 112 8.78 6.83 7.05
C GLU A 112 8.38 5.51 6.41
N ALA A 113 7.50 4.73 7.06
CA ALA A 113 7.04 3.44 6.54
C ALA A 113 6.30 3.61 5.21
N VAL A 114 5.38 4.57 5.13
CA VAL A 114 4.66 4.87 3.88
C VAL A 114 5.61 5.40 2.80
N SER A 115 6.61 6.20 3.17
CA SER A 115 7.65 6.65 2.24
C SER A 115 8.49 5.49 1.71
N ALA A 116 8.86 4.55 2.57
CA ALA A 116 9.60 3.34 2.18
C ALA A 116 8.77 2.47 1.24
N LEU A 117 7.53 2.16 1.58
CA LEU A 117 6.63 1.35 0.75
C LEU A 117 6.32 2.02 -0.60
N GLY A 118 6.08 3.33 -0.59
CA GLY A 118 5.88 4.11 -1.80
C GLY A 118 7.16 4.32 -2.62
N THR A 119 8.33 3.92 -2.08
CA THR A 119 9.67 4.29 -2.57
C THR A 119 9.74 5.77 -2.90
N VAL A 120 9.20 6.60 -2.01
CA VAL A 120 9.03 8.02 -2.25
C VAL A 120 10.33 8.78 -2.05
N GLY A 121 11.11 8.36 -1.04
CA GLY A 121 12.41 8.93 -0.70
C GLY A 121 12.32 10.24 0.08
N LEU A 122 11.15 10.58 0.66
CA LEU A 122 11.05 11.68 1.62
C LEU A 122 11.22 11.14 3.04
N SER A 123 11.80 11.96 3.90
CA SER A 123 11.97 11.65 5.31
C SER A 123 11.44 12.80 6.14
N SER A 124 10.90 12.46 7.31
CA SER A 124 10.55 13.39 8.38
C SER A 124 11.76 13.86 9.20
N GLY A 125 12.93 13.27 8.94
CA GLY A 125 14.20 13.57 9.63
C GLY A 125 14.63 12.47 10.60
N ILE A 126 13.76 11.50 10.92
CA ILE A 126 14.06 10.46 11.91
C ILE A 126 14.87 9.29 11.36
N THR A 127 14.98 9.12 10.02
CA THR A 127 15.67 7.97 9.39
C THR A 127 17.08 7.69 9.94
N PRO A 128 17.93 8.70 10.21
CA PRO A 128 19.26 8.48 10.78
C PRO A 128 19.22 7.92 12.21
N GLU A 129 18.18 8.28 12.97
CA GLU A 129 18.00 7.97 14.39
C GLU A 129 17.42 6.57 14.63
N LEU A 130 16.89 5.91 13.59
CA LEU A 130 16.42 4.53 13.71
C LEU A 130 17.55 3.56 14.08
N SER A 131 17.18 2.58 14.89
CA SER A 131 17.98 1.38 15.15
C SER A 131 18.39 0.67 13.86
N ASP A 132 19.49 -0.08 13.90
CA ASP A 132 19.94 -0.88 12.75
C ASP A 132 18.86 -1.89 12.31
N SER A 133 18.10 -2.43 13.26
CA SER A 133 16.93 -3.26 13.00
C SER A 133 15.80 -2.50 12.30
N GLY A 134 15.49 -1.28 12.72
CA GLY A 134 14.46 -0.44 12.09
C GLY A 134 14.84 -0.05 10.66
N LYS A 135 16.13 0.27 10.42
CA LYS A 135 16.66 0.51 9.07
C LYS A 135 16.52 -0.71 8.17
N LEU A 136 16.77 -1.92 8.70
CA LEU A 136 16.60 -3.16 7.95
C LEU A 136 15.14 -3.39 7.56
N ILE A 137 14.19 -3.11 8.45
CA ILE A 137 12.74 -3.16 8.14
C ILE A 137 12.41 -2.21 6.99
N LEU A 138 12.87 -0.96 7.05
CA LEU A 138 12.64 0.01 5.97
C LEU A 138 13.27 -0.44 4.65
N CYS A 139 14.46 -1.05 4.66
CA CYS A 139 15.09 -1.59 3.45
C CYS A 139 14.25 -2.71 2.80
N ILE A 140 13.73 -3.63 3.60
CA ILE A 140 12.82 -4.69 3.12
C ILE A 140 11.56 -4.05 2.55
N GLU A 141 10.98 -3.08 3.25
CA GLU A 141 9.77 -2.39 2.82
C GLU A 141 9.97 -1.64 1.49
N MET A 142 11.10 -0.98 1.29
CA MET A 142 11.46 -0.36 0.00
C MET A 142 11.57 -1.40 -1.13
N PHE A 143 12.16 -2.56 -0.85
CA PHE A 143 12.27 -3.63 -1.83
C PHE A 143 10.88 -4.18 -2.23
N VAL A 144 10.02 -4.44 -1.24
CA VAL A 144 8.64 -4.88 -1.48
C VAL A 144 7.83 -3.81 -2.22
N GLY A 145 7.99 -2.55 -1.83
CA GLY A 145 7.37 -1.40 -2.47
C GLY A 145 7.72 -1.24 -3.94
N ARG A 146 8.95 -1.61 -4.32
CA ARG A 146 9.45 -1.58 -5.70
C ARG A 146 9.01 -2.78 -6.53
N VAL A 147 9.14 -4.00 -5.98
CA VAL A 147 8.81 -5.26 -6.66
C VAL A 147 7.29 -5.45 -6.80
N GLY A 148 6.54 -4.86 -5.88
CA GLY A 148 5.09 -4.98 -5.79
C GLY A 148 4.68 -6.07 -4.79
N PRO A 149 3.76 -5.78 -3.85
CA PRO A 149 3.33 -6.73 -2.83
C PRO A 149 2.74 -8.03 -3.40
N LEU A 150 1.97 -7.92 -4.49
CA LEU A 150 1.37 -9.08 -5.15
C LEU A 150 2.42 -9.95 -5.84
N THR A 151 3.44 -9.35 -6.46
CA THR A 151 4.53 -10.10 -7.09
C THR A 151 5.28 -10.92 -6.04
N MET A 152 5.55 -10.32 -4.87
CA MET A 152 6.15 -11.02 -3.74
C MET A 152 5.24 -12.15 -3.20
N ALA A 153 3.95 -11.87 -3.04
CA ALA A 153 2.99 -12.90 -2.61
C ALA A 153 2.93 -14.07 -3.60
N MET A 154 2.93 -13.80 -4.91
CA MET A 154 2.95 -14.82 -5.96
C MET A 154 4.25 -15.63 -5.98
N LEU A 155 5.41 -15.00 -5.73
CA LEU A 155 6.69 -15.72 -5.63
C LEU A 155 6.74 -16.68 -4.43
N LEU A 156 6.04 -16.36 -3.35
CA LEU A 156 5.98 -17.18 -2.13
C LEU A 156 4.86 -18.21 -2.16
N THR A 157 3.90 -18.09 -3.08
CA THR A 157 2.72 -18.95 -3.17
C THR A 157 2.94 -20.06 -4.20
N LYS A 158 2.49 -21.29 -3.89
CA LYS A 158 2.53 -22.42 -4.83
C LYS A 158 1.58 -22.15 -6.02
N PRO A 159 1.91 -22.61 -7.24
CA PRO A 159 1.02 -22.45 -8.39
C PRO A 159 -0.37 -23.05 -8.10
N GLU A 160 -1.40 -22.44 -8.67
CA GLU A 160 -2.79 -22.91 -8.55
C GLU A 160 -2.85 -24.40 -8.89
N LYS A 161 -3.46 -25.17 -7.99
CA LYS A 161 -3.89 -26.52 -8.31
C LYS A 161 -5.18 -26.38 -9.09
N PHE A 162 -5.18 -26.81 -10.34
CA PHE A 162 -6.43 -27.08 -11.04
C PHE A 162 -7.15 -28.19 -10.28
N VAL A 163 -8.30 -27.85 -9.70
CA VAL A 163 -9.18 -28.79 -9.01
C VAL A 163 -10.37 -29.02 -9.93
N ASP A 164 -10.60 -30.27 -10.33
CA ASP A 164 -11.61 -30.66 -11.32
C ASP A 164 -12.99 -30.94 -10.68
N TYR A 165 -13.23 -30.35 -9.50
CA TYR A 165 -14.48 -30.49 -8.75
C TYR A 165 -14.78 -29.18 -8.03
N ASP A 166 -16.06 -28.81 -7.99
CA ASP A 166 -16.57 -27.66 -7.23
C ASP A 166 -17.25 -28.14 -5.94
N PHE A 167 -17.11 -27.35 -4.89
CA PHE A 167 -17.86 -27.54 -3.64
C PHE A 167 -19.23 -26.85 -3.73
N PRO A 168 -20.25 -27.31 -2.98
CA PRO A 168 -21.55 -26.66 -2.97
C PRO A 168 -21.45 -25.23 -2.42
N ASP A 169 -22.23 -24.32 -2.99
CA ASP A 169 -22.32 -22.93 -2.52
C ASP A 169 -22.94 -22.88 -1.12
N GLU A 170 -22.31 -22.13 -0.21
CA GLU A 170 -22.82 -21.86 1.13
C GLU A 170 -23.13 -20.36 1.25
N ASP A 171 -24.34 -20.03 1.74
CA ASP A 171 -24.74 -18.66 2.01
C ASP A 171 -23.97 -18.13 3.23
N PHE A 172 -22.79 -17.58 2.97
CA PHE A 172 -21.98 -16.94 3.99
C PHE A 172 -22.45 -15.50 4.21
N LEU A 173 -23.09 -15.25 5.36
CA LEU A 173 -23.55 -13.92 5.75
C LEU A 173 -22.37 -12.96 5.94
N VAL A 174 -22.26 -11.99 5.03
CA VAL A 174 -21.39 -10.82 5.16
C VAL A 174 -22.32 -9.61 5.32
N GLY A 175 -22.13 -8.84 6.39
CA GLY A 175 -23.01 -7.73 6.77
C GLY A 175 -23.05 -6.56 5.80
#